data_AF-A0A7X8ZW23-F1
#
_entry.id   AF-A0A7X8ZW23-F1
#
_cell.length_a   1.000
_cell.length_b   1.000
_cell.length_c   1.000
_cell.angle_alpha   90.00
_cell.angle_beta   90.00
_cell.angle_gamma   90.00
#
_symmetry.space_group_name_H-M   'P 1'
#
loop_
_entity.id
_entity.type
_entity.pdbx_description
1 polymer ?
#
loop_
_entity_poly.entity_id
_entity_poly.type
_entity_poly.pdbx_seq_one_letter_code
_entity_poly.pdbx_strand_id
1 'polypeptide(L)'
;MKKTALAYIGKITVFLILMFLLTGCKTKVSPEDIENLKQRIPDMVFLGDEINLPTRINKTQITFSVNKEGYFDETGKVIKAETHDVTLIITVFGNKTPLFEKKAILSQKIEVLFQEVEKYVRSFIRHRTGSDIYLVSEYYDYDDISFVYQSNRPDIIDHDGTHYAHDYDEPVTIEVTVNARGKTHRFSVEVEAVGLPDGEKLNRVSDWLDEYMETIEFTDDFELPKTHPDYGGTIKWVASDPFVVIGQNRFFFPREEERVVLMTQITFPGGDKQKEYIFDLPASSMDDFSRAKRFLEISFEEQMDDFFVLYDGSSPDITRFLLEGDAKNKLYGAKREELDLANLDKWFYPGYEKPNDDNPLFIVVHETGIRTPGINAKYYSEFQYNKAYVADEVDAWTSWHYTVDDHSIYQSYLDQSECWNAGDGDIYGIGIEMCINADGNYNAPLINNTRLIASLLIKHNLGMKSLKMHHDYSAKPCPETMLQNRLWFKFLKMIAYEYVSQALLSQFEITYTYDLIEGLSSWPIEQVIYNEGVTVDSVQNIKVEVDGSELNFQIRVSAK
;
A
#
# COMPACT_ATOMS: atom_id res chain seq x y z
N MET A 1 -65.13 -14.04 -45.55
CA MET A 1 -66.24 -13.31 -44.88
C MET A 1 -65.91 -11.82 -44.90
N LYS A 2 -66.80 -11.03 -45.53
CA LYS A 2 -67.12 -9.59 -45.43
C LYS A 2 -66.04 -8.64 -44.83
N LYS A 3 -65.40 -7.76 -45.64
CA LYS A 3 -65.82 -6.39 -46.03
C LYS A 3 -66.28 -5.50 -44.86
N THR A 4 -65.51 -4.47 -44.52
CA THR A 4 -65.84 -3.05 -44.79
C THR A 4 -64.67 -2.11 -44.45
N ALA A 5 -64.34 -1.25 -45.41
CA ALA A 5 -63.51 -0.07 -45.26
C ALA A 5 -64.32 1.04 -44.57
N LEU A 6 -63.68 1.84 -43.72
CA LEU A 6 -64.12 3.21 -43.43
C LEU A 6 -62.90 4.14 -43.39
N ALA A 7 -62.80 4.97 -44.43
CA ALA A 7 -61.94 6.13 -44.47
C ALA A 7 -62.50 7.21 -43.54
N TYR A 8 -61.65 7.83 -42.73
CA TYR A 8 -61.95 9.11 -42.10
C TYR A 8 -61.02 10.18 -42.67
N ILE A 9 -61.59 10.91 -43.62
CA ILE A 9 -61.06 12.14 -44.22
C ILE A 9 -61.31 13.27 -43.21
N GLY A 10 -60.24 13.71 -42.53
CA GLY A 10 -60.23 14.86 -41.63
C GLY A 10 -59.72 16.11 -42.33
N LYS A 11 -60.62 16.76 -43.08
CA LYS A 11 -60.60 18.15 -43.57
C LYS A 11 -59.25 18.89 -43.59
N ILE A 12 -58.65 18.90 -44.78
CA ILE A 12 -57.88 20.02 -45.30
C ILE A 12 -58.81 21.24 -45.31
N THR A 13 -58.56 22.22 -44.44
CA THR A 13 -59.13 23.56 -44.59
C THR A 13 -58.15 24.37 -45.43
N VAL A 14 -58.32 24.33 -46.77
CA VAL A 14 -57.84 25.39 -47.66
C VAL A 14 -58.60 26.64 -47.27
N PHE A 15 -57.97 27.55 -46.52
CA PHE A 15 -58.51 28.90 -46.38
C PHE A 15 -58.15 29.68 -47.63
N LEU A 16 -59.16 29.83 -48.47
CA LEU A 16 -59.23 30.70 -49.62
C LEU A 16 -58.71 32.09 -49.26
N ILE A 17 -57.88 32.64 -50.15
CA ILE A 17 -57.54 34.06 -50.23
C ILE A 17 -58.85 34.86 -50.24
N LEU A 18 -59.15 35.53 -49.13
CA LEU A 18 -60.18 36.56 -49.09
C LEU A 18 -59.49 37.91 -48.96
N MET A 19 -59.41 38.59 -50.10
CA MET A 19 -58.99 39.97 -50.26
C MET A 19 -59.97 40.89 -49.51
N PHE A 20 -59.68 41.19 -48.24
CA PHE A 20 -60.36 42.25 -47.50
C PHE A 20 -59.65 43.58 -47.76
N LEU A 21 -60.17 44.33 -48.73
CA LEU A 21 -60.04 45.78 -48.79
C LEU A 21 -60.87 46.37 -47.64
N LEU A 22 -60.26 46.54 -46.47
CA LEU A 22 -60.74 47.45 -45.43
C LEU A 22 -59.75 48.60 -45.34
N THR A 23 -60.19 49.76 -45.80
CA THR A 23 -59.54 51.04 -45.61
C THR A 23 -59.47 51.38 -44.12
N GLY A 24 -58.31 51.18 -43.52
CA GLY A 24 -57.98 51.64 -42.16
C GLY A 24 -56.48 51.55 -41.93
N CYS A 25 -55.79 52.70 -41.99
CA CYS A 25 -54.32 52.88 -41.90
C CYS A 25 -53.49 51.95 -42.81
N LYS A 26 -53.15 52.41 -44.03
CA LYS A 26 -52.06 51.80 -44.84
C LYS A 26 -50.82 51.64 -43.96
N THR A 27 -50.40 50.40 -43.70
CA THR A 27 -49.10 50.10 -43.11
C THR A 27 -48.03 50.72 -44.02
N LYS A 28 -47.20 51.61 -43.48
CA LYS A 28 -46.12 52.29 -44.22
C LYS A 28 -44.83 51.46 -44.22
N VAL A 29 -44.96 50.13 -44.26
CA VAL A 29 -43.84 49.19 -44.28
C VAL A 29 -43.64 48.79 -45.74
N SER A 30 -42.49 49.16 -46.31
CA SER A 30 -42.16 48.85 -47.70
C SER A 30 -41.76 47.37 -47.87
N PRO A 31 -41.76 46.83 -49.10
CA PRO A 31 -41.20 45.51 -49.37
C PRO A 31 -39.73 45.34 -48.93
N GLU A 32 -38.94 46.41 -49.01
CA GLU A 32 -37.54 46.44 -48.56
C GLU A 32 -37.46 46.36 -47.02
N ASP A 33 -38.35 47.04 -46.30
CA ASP A 33 -38.47 46.91 -44.84
C ASP A 33 -38.83 45.48 -44.43
N ILE A 34 -39.68 44.79 -45.19
CA ILE A 34 -40.05 43.39 -44.94
C ILE A 34 -38.83 42.48 -45.09
N GLU A 35 -38.01 42.67 -46.12
CA GLU A 35 -36.83 41.84 -46.34
C GLU A 35 -35.76 42.08 -45.27
N ASN A 36 -35.56 43.34 -44.86
CA ASN A 36 -34.69 43.67 -43.72
C ASN A 36 -35.17 43.05 -42.40
N LEU A 37 -36.49 42.98 -42.16
CA LEU A 37 -37.06 42.30 -41.00
C LEU A 37 -36.83 40.78 -41.03
N LYS A 38 -36.91 40.14 -42.19
CA LYS A 38 -36.64 38.70 -42.34
C LYS A 38 -35.19 38.33 -42.06
N GLN A 39 -34.24 39.19 -42.46
CA GLN A 39 -32.81 38.98 -42.21
C GLN A 39 -32.46 39.05 -40.72
N ARG A 40 -33.25 39.77 -39.92
CA ARG A 40 -33.08 39.89 -38.47
C ARG A 40 -33.59 38.70 -37.66
N ILE A 41 -34.34 37.80 -38.28
CA ILE A 41 -34.80 36.56 -37.66
C ILE A 41 -33.86 35.45 -38.14
N PRO A 42 -33.05 34.83 -37.29
CA PRO A 42 -32.16 33.75 -37.71
C PRO A 42 -32.94 32.47 -38.03
N ASP A 43 -32.36 31.60 -38.88
CA ASP A 43 -32.97 30.32 -39.24
C ASP A 43 -32.88 29.29 -38.09
N MET A 44 -31.97 29.51 -37.13
CA MET A 44 -31.78 28.72 -35.92
C MET A 44 -31.65 29.64 -34.70
N VAL A 45 -32.31 29.31 -33.61
CA VAL A 45 -32.29 30.05 -32.34
C VAL A 45 -31.94 29.11 -31.18
N PHE A 46 -31.25 29.62 -30.18
CA PHE A 46 -30.84 28.85 -29.00
C PHE A 46 -31.40 29.47 -27.72
N LEU A 47 -31.41 28.70 -26.62
CA LEU A 47 -31.76 29.23 -25.31
C LEU A 47 -30.90 30.46 -24.96
N GLY A 48 -31.56 31.54 -24.57
CA GLY A 48 -30.94 32.82 -24.22
C GLY A 48 -30.72 33.80 -25.39
N ASP A 49 -30.90 33.38 -26.64
CA ASP A 49 -30.83 34.27 -27.80
C ASP A 49 -32.03 35.23 -27.82
N GLU A 50 -31.89 36.38 -28.47
CA GLU A 50 -32.93 37.41 -28.52
C GLU A 50 -33.26 37.83 -29.95
N ILE A 51 -34.56 37.82 -30.29
CA ILE A 51 -35.04 38.29 -31.60
C ILE A 51 -35.33 39.78 -31.53
N ASN A 52 -34.34 40.56 -31.94
CA ASN A 52 -34.39 42.02 -31.87
C ASN A 52 -34.99 42.65 -33.15
N LEU A 53 -36.31 42.82 -33.16
CA LEU A 53 -37.04 43.57 -34.19
C LEU A 53 -37.21 45.06 -33.79
N PRO A 54 -37.16 46.01 -34.74
CA PRO A 54 -37.41 47.41 -34.43
C PRO A 54 -38.87 47.61 -33.99
N THR A 55 -39.12 48.31 -32.89
CA THR A 55 -40.50 48.47 -32.35
C THR A 55 -41.42 49.32 -33.23
N ARG A 56 -40.86 50.14 -34.14
CA ARG A 56 -41.60 50.94 -35.12
C ARG A 56 -40.85 51.12 -36.43
N ILE A 57 -41.59 51.14 -37.54
CA ILE A 57 -41.13 51.56 -38.87
C ILE A 57 -42.16 52.53 -39.46
N ASN A 58 -41.74 53.76 -39.80
CA ASN A 58 -42.61 54.78 -40.45
C ASN A 58 -43.98 54.98 -39.76
N LYS A 59 -43.99 55.06 -38.42
CA LYS A 59 -45.18 55.15 -37.53
C LYS A 59 -46.03 53.87 -37.41
N THR A 60 -45.64 52.78 -38.08
CA THR A 60 -46.23 51.44 -37.91
C THR A 60 -45.55 50.76 -36.71
N GLN A 61 -46.32 50.32 -35.72
CA GLN A 61 -45.81 49.50 -34.62
C GLN A 61 -45.52 48.08 -35.14
N ILE A 62 -44.34 47.55 -34.84
CA ILE A 62 -43.95 46.19 -35.19
C ILE A 62 -43.96 45.33 -33.92
N THR A 63 -44.59 44.17 -34.03
CA THR A 63 -44.64 43.14 -32.98
C THR A 63 -44.49 41.77 -33.64
N PHE A 64 -44.09 40.74 -32.89
CA PHE A 64 -44.12 39.37 -33.38
C PHE A 64 -44.78 38.44 -32.38
N SER A 65 -45.24 37.29 -32.87
CA SER A 65 -45.67 36.17 -32.05
C SER A 65 -45.05 34.88 -32.56
N VAL A 66 -45.00 33.87 -31.70
CA VAL A 66 -44.50 32.54 -32.06
C VAL A 66 -45.62 31.53 -31.86
N ASN A 67 -45.73 30.56 -32.76
CA ASN A 67 -46.77 29.52 -32.74
C ASN A 67 -46.82 28.66 -31.46
N LYS A 68 -45.77 28.69 -30.64
CA LYS A 68 -45.71 27.99 -29.35
C LYS A 68 -45.50 29.01 -28.23
N GLU A 69 -46.49 29.14 -27.34
CA GLU A 69 -46.40 30.01 -26.16
C GLU A 69 -45.36 29.48 -25.15
N GLY A 70 -44.74 30.40 -24.40
CA GLY A 70 -43.77 30.09 -23.33
C GLY A 70 -42.33 29.85 -23.76
N TYR A 71 -42.02 29.90 -25.06
CA TYR A 71 -40.64 29.78 -25.57
C TYR A 71 -39.88 31.10 -25.59
N PHE A 72 -40.59 32.22 -25.66
CA PHE A 72 -40.04 33.57 -25.62
C PHE A 72 -40.66 34.36 -24.46
N ASP A 73 -39.88 35.25 -23.85
CA ASP A 73 -40.41 36.26 -22.94
C ASP A 73 -40.94 37.49 -23.68
N GLU A 74 -41.39 38.50 -22.92
CA GLU A 74 -41.95 39.74 -23.46
C GLU A 74 -40.94 40.64 -24.20
N THR A 75 -39.62 40.42 -24.01
CA THR A 75 -38.58 41.16 -24.76
C THR A 75 -38.18 40.46 -26.05
N GLY A 76 -38.62 39.21 -26.23
CA GLY A 76 -38.27 38.38 -27.38
C GLY A 76 -37.02 37.54 -27.17
N LYS A 77 -36.62 37.31 -25.91
CA LYS A 77 -35.55 36.38 -25.54
C LYS A 77 -36.09 34.97 -25.42
N VAL A 78 -35.36 33.99 -25.94
CA VAL A 78 -35.67 32.56 -25.81
C VAL A 78 -35.43 32.14 -24.36
N ILE A 79 -36.48 31.70 -23.67
CA ILE A 79 -36.45 31.33 -22.25
C ILE A 79 -36.67 29.84 -21.98
N LYS A 80 -37.03 29.08 -23.01
CA LYS A 80 -37.26 27.64 -22.91
C LYS A 80 -36.60 26.95 -24.11
N ALA A 81 -35.97 25.82 -23.87
CA ALA A 81 -35.50 24.90 -24.90
C ALA A 81 -36.02 23.48 -24.58
N GLU A 82 -36.24 22.69 -25.63
CA GLU A 82 -36.48 21.25 -25.49
C GLU A 82 -35.19 20.51 -25.81
N THR A 83 -35.14 19.22 -25.47
CA THR A 83 -33.97 18.38 -25.70
C THR A 83 -33.83 17.97 -27.18
N HIS A 84 -34.90 18.12 -27.98
CA HIS A 84 -34.93 17.90 -29.42
C HIS A 84 -35.23 19.21 -30.17
N ASP A 85 -34.91 19.24 -31.47
CA ASP A 85 -35.18 20.40 -32.32
C ASP A 85 -36.68 20.72 -32.36
N VAL A 86 -37.02 22.00 -32.21
CA VAL A 86 -38.38 22.50 -32.26
C VAL A 86 -38.51 23.51 -33.39
N THR A 87 -39.39 23.23 -34.36
CA THR A 87 -39.75 24.23 -35.37
C THR A 87 -40.65 25.30 -34.78
N LEU A 88 -40.17 26.54 -34.78
CA LEU A 88 -40.90 27.74 -34.42
C LEU A 88 -41.36 28.45 -35.70
N ILE A 89 -42.61 28.92 -35.69
CA ILE A 89 -43.16 29.79 -36.74
C ILE A 89 -43.32 31.17 -36.11
N ILE A 90 -42.51 32.12 -36.58
CA ILE A 90 -42.51 33.50 -36.12
C ILE A 90 -43.35 34.32 -37.09
N THR A 91 -44.48 34.83 -36.62
CA THR A 91 -45.37 35.72 -37.37
C THR A 91 -45.09 37.16 -36.97
N VAL A 92 -44.72 38.00 -37.93
CA VAL A 92 -44.43 39.43 -37.70
C VAL A 92 -45.63 40.28 -38.13
N PHE A 93 -46.01 41.25 -37.31
CA PHE A 93 -47.17 42.12 -37.50
C PHE A 93 -46.77 43.59 -37.60
N GLY A 94 -47.50 44.35 -38.41
CA GLY A 94 -47.48 45.82 -38.46
C GLY A 94 -48.84 46.37 -38.08
N ASN A 95 -48.94 47.16 -37.00
CA ASN A 95 -50.20 47.64 -36.44
C ASN A 95 -51.27 46.53 -36.29
N LYS A 96 -50.86 45.36 -35.76
CA LYS A 96 -51.68 44.14 -35.61
C LYS A 96 -52.09 43.44 -36.91
N THR A 97 -51.63 43.90 -38.08
CA THR A 97 -51.85 43.23 -39.36
C THR A 97 -50.64 42.34 -39.70
N PRO A 98 -50.81 41.04 -40.03
CA PRO A 98 -49.69 40.17 -40.40
C PRO A 98 -48.92 40.70 -41.61
N LEU A 99 -47.59 40.71 -41.52
CA LEU A 99 -46.68 41.09 -42.61
C LEU A 99 -46.09 39.86 -43.30
N PHE A 100 -45.53 38.92 -42.54
CA PHE A 100 -44.97 37.66 -43.04
C PHE A 100 -44.78 36.63 -41.90
N GLU A 101 -44.47 35.40 -42.28
CA GLU A 101 -44.03 34.33 -41.39
C GLU A 101 -42.62 33.86 -41.76
N LYS A 102 -41.81 33.51 -40.75
CA LYS A 102 -40.52 32.86 -40.93
C LYS A 102 -40.38 31.66 -39.99
N LYS A 103 -39.86 30.55 -40.51
CA LYS A 103 -39.54 29.36 -39.70
C LYS A 103 -38.14 29.54 -39.09
N ALA A 104 -38.01 29.21 -37.81
CA ALA A 104 -36.74 29.08 -37.13
C ALA A 104 -36.70 27.75 -36.37
N ILE A 105 -35.53 27.11 -36.28
CA ILE A 105 -35.34 25.89 -35.49
C ILE A 105 -34.77 26.28 -34.14
N LEU A 106 -35.50 25.98 -33.08
CA LEU A 106 -34.99 26.05 -31.71
C LEU A 106 -34.21 24.77 -31.40
N SER A 107 -32.92 24.92 -31.10
CA SER A 107 -32.03 23.79 -30.79
C SER A 107 -31.26 24.05 -29.48
N GLN A 108 -30.84 22.98 -28.79
CA GLN A 108 -29.84 23.11 -27.70
C GLN A 108 -28.50 23.51 -28.32
N LYS A 109 -27.77 24.46 -27.69
CA LYS A 109 -26.41 24.80 -28.14
C LYS A 109 -25.57 23.54 -28.14
N ILE A 110 -24.91 23.26 -29.27
CA ILE A 110 -24.16 22.01 -29.44
C ILE A 110 -23.06 21.87 -28.39
N GLU A 111 -22.49 22.99 -27.93
CA GLU A 111 -21.48 23.02 -26.87
C GLU A 111 -22.05 22.55 -25.52
N VAL A 112 -23.31 22.88 -25.23
CA VAL A 112 -24.02 22.42 -24.01
C VAL A 112 -24.34 20.93 -24.13
N LEU A 113 -24.82 20.48 -25.30
CA LEU A 113 -25.06 19.05 -25.56
C LEU A 113 -23.78 18.24 -25.36
N PHE A 114 -22.65 18.68 -25.93
CA PHE A 114 -21.38 17.98 -25.77
C PHE A 114 -20.90 17.93 -24.31
N GLN A 115 -21.13 18.98 -23.52
CA GLN A 115 -20.82 18.96 -22.07
C GLN A 115 -21.68 17.94 -21.31
N GLU A 116 -22.96 17.82 -21.64
CA GLU A 116 -23.87 16.83 -21.03
C GLU A 116 -23.51 15.40 -21.44
N VAL A 117 -23.23 15.16 -22.72
CA VAL A 117 -22.80 13.86 -23.24
C VAL A 117 -21.45 13.45 -22.66
N GLU A 118 -20.49 14.38 -22.57
CA GLU A 118 -19.20 14.10 -21.93
C GLU A 118 -19.38 13.70 -20.46
N LYS A 119 -20.20 14.45 -19.71
CA LYS A 119 -20.53 14.10 -18.32
C LYS A 119 -21.20 12.73 -18.20
N TYR A 120 -22.05 12.37 -19.16
CA TYR A 120 -22.67 11.06 -19.24
C TYR A 120 -21.65 9.96 -19.51
N VAL A 121 -20.81 10.07 -20.55
CA VAL A 121 -19.77 9.05 -20.84
C VAL A 121 -18.85 8.85 -19.63
N ARG A 122 -18.39 9.95 -19.02
CA ARG A 122 -17.51 9.90 -17.83
C ARG A 122 -18.13 9.19 -16.63
N SER A 123 -19.46 9.10 -16.53
CA SER A 123 -20.11 8.43 -15.40
C SER A 123 -20.11 6.89 -15.52
N PHE A 124 -19.88 6.34 -16.73
CA PHE A 124 -19.83 4.90 -16.96
C PHE A 124 -18.42 4.33 -16.91
N ILE A 125 -17.41 5.11 -17.29
CA ILE A 125 -16.02 4.67 -17.27
C ILE A 125 -15.49 4.78 -15.85
N ARG A 126 -15.10 3.65 -15.26
CA ARG A 126 -14.47 3.61 -13.93
C ARG A 126 -13.10 4.25 -13.99
N HIS A 127 -12.72 4.98 -12.94
CA HIS A 127 -11.39 5.56 -12.81
C HIS A 127 -10.30 4.50 -12.52
N ARG A 128 -10.69 3.34 -12.00
CA ARG A 128 -9.79 2.21 -11.69
C ARG A 128 -10.51 0.89 -11.96
N THR A 129 -9.84 -0.06 -12.61
CA THR A 129 -10.46 -1.33 -13.01
C THR A 129 -9.44 -2.45 -13.22
N GLY A 130 -9.75 -3.66 -12.76
CA GLY A 130 -9.01 -4.90 -13.12
C GLY A 130 -9.87 -5.83 -13.97
N SER A 131 -10.83 -5.26 -14.69
CA SER A 131 -11.88 -5.94 -15.45
C SER A 131 -12.32 -5.06 -16.60
N ASP A 132 -13.07 -5.63 -17.54
CA ASP A 132 -13.65 -4.88 -18.66
C ASP A 132 -14.38 -3.61 -18.20
N ILE A 133 -14.25 -2.55 -18.99
CA ILE A 133 -14.97 -1.30 -18.81
C ILE A 133 -16.13 -1.20 -19.78
N TYR A 134 -17.22 -0.60 -19.32
CA TYR A 134 -18.36 -0.35 -20.19
C TYR A 134 -18.18 0.96 -20.95
N LEU A 135 -18.05 0.85 -22.28
CA LEU A 135 -18.02 1.98 -23.20
C LEU A 135 -19.42 2.19 -23.77
N VAL A 136 -20.02 3.36 -23.54
CA VAL A 136 -21.38 3.64 -23.98
C VAL A 136 -21.48 3.69 -25.50
N SER A 137 -22.45 2.99 -26.08
CA SER A 137 -22.71 3.04 -27.53
C SER A 137 -23.84 4.00 -27.91
N GLU A 138 -24.65 4.44 -26.94
CA GLU A 138 -25.88 5.19 -27.14
C GLU A 138 -26.04 6.28 -26.06
N TYR A 139 -26.74 7.36 -26.40
CA TYR A 139 -27.12 8.43 -25.46
C TYR A 139 -28.63 8.57 -25.44
N TYR A 140 -29.31 7.95 -24.46
CA TYR A 140 -30.78 7.88 -24.41
C TYR A 140 -31.36 7.41 -25.78
N ASP A 141 -32.45 8.02 -26.25
CA ASP A 141 -33.10 7.68 -27.52
C ASP A 141 -32.62 8.57 -28.70
N TYR A 142 -31.37 9.06 -28.67
CA TYR A 142 -30.82 9.93 -29.72
C TYR A 142 -30.05 9.13 -30.78
N ASP A 143 -30.67 8.95 -31.95
CA ASP A 143 -30.06 8.25 -33.09
C ASP A 143 -28.98 9.07 -33.82
N ASP A 144 -28.90 10.38 -33.58
CA ASP A 144 -27.96 11.29 -34.25
C ASP A 144 -26.61 11.45 -33.53
N ILE A 145 -26.43 10.75 -32.40
CA ILE A 145 -25.22 10.76 -31.59
C ILE A 145 -24.48 9.44 -31.75
N SER A 146 -23.19 9.50 -32.05
CA SER A 146 -22.33 8.30 -32.15
C SER A 146 -21.01 8.51 -31.42
N PHE A 147 -20.44 7.40 -30.94
CA PHE A 147 -19.21 7.35 -30.18
C PHE A 147 -18.14 6.55 -30.92
N VAL A 148 -16.90 7.01 -30.83
CA VAL A 148 -15.71 6.26 -31.26
C VAL A 148 -14.69 6.33 -30.13
N TYR A 149 -14.17 5.16 -29.74
CA TYR A 149 -13.20 5.01 -28.67
C TYR A 149 -11.84 4.59 -29.24
N GLN A 150 -10.77 5.13 -28.68
CA GLN A 150 -9.41 4.69 -28.95
C GLN A 150 -8.64 4.62 -27.63
N SER A 151 -7.90 3.55 -27.44
CA SER A 151 -7.00 3.39 -26.29
C SER A 151 -5.56 3.65 -26.72
N ASN A 152 -4.80 4.34 -25.88
CA ASN A 152 -3.35 4.46 -26.05
C ASN A 152 -2.59 3.17 -25.71
N ARG A 153 -3.24 2.24 -25.00
CA ARG A 153 -2.71 0.93 -24.58
C ARG A 153 -3.73 -0.17 -24.91
N PRO A 154 -3.95 -0.47 -26.21
CA PRO A 154 -4.89 -1.51 -26.62
C PRO A 154 -4.47 -2.92 -26.19
N ASP A 155 -3.21 -3.09 -25.78
CA ASP A 155 -2.67 -4.28 -25.14
C ASP A 155 -3.14 -4.46 -23.68
N ILE A 156 -3.65 -3.41 -23.03
CA ILE A 156 -4.21 -3.44 -21.67
C ILE A 156 -5.73 -3.28 -21.71
N ILE A 157 -6.23 -2.19 -22.29
CA ILE A 157 -7.67 -1.98 -22.50
C ILE A 157 -7.88 -1.65 -23.98
N ASP A 158 -8.59 -2.49 -24.71
CA ASP A 158 -8.87 -2.23 -26.13
C ASP A 158 -10.03 -1.24 -26.36
N HIS A 159 -10.30 -0.97 -27.63
CA HIS A 159 -11.36 -0.07 -28.07
C HIS A 159 -12.79 -0.55 -27.77
N ASP A 160 -12.97 -1.83 -27.41
CA ASP A 160 -14.26 -2.39 -26.98
C ASP A 160 -14.41 -2.34 -25.44
N GLY A 161 -13.35 -1.93 -24.73
CA GLY A 161 -13.30 -1.87 -23.28
C GLY A 161 -12.86 -3.18 -22.62
N THR A 162 -12.37 -4.16 -23.40
CA THR A 162 -11.87 -5.44 -22.87
C THR A 162 -10.56 -5.22 -22.12
N HIS A 163 -10.45 -5.74 -20.89
CA HIS A 163 -9.25 -5.65 -20.07
C HIS A 163 -8.39 -6.91 -20.19
N TYR A 164 -7.14 -6.75 -20.57
CA TYR A 164 -6.15 -7.81 -20.69
C TYR A 164 -5.20 -7.82 -19.49
N ALA A 165 -4.72 -9.00 -19.12
CA ALA A 165 -3.79 -9.14 -18.00
C ALA A 165 -2.45 -8.44 -18.31
N HIS A 166 -1.94 -7.69 -17.33
CA HIS A 166 -0.67 -7.00 -17.38
C HIS A 166 -0.07 -6.93 -15.97
N ASP A 167 1.22 -6.64 -15.85
CA ASP A 167 1.96 -6.91 -14.61
C ASP A 167 1.77 -5.84 -13.54
N TYR A 168 1.60 -4.56 -13.91
CA TYR A 168 1.61 -3.44 -12.97
C TYR A 168 0.37 -2.57 -13.13
N ASP A 169 -0.03 -1.86 -12.09
CA ASP A 169 -1.07 -0.84 -12.24
C ASP A 169 -0.56 0.25 -13.20
N GLU A 170 -1.31 0.52 -14.26
CA GLU A 170 -0.87 1.39 -15.36
C GLU A 170 -2.00 2.32 -15.80
N PRO A 171 -1.72 3.63 -16.01
CA PRO A 171 -2.71 4.54 -16.53
C PRO A 171 -2.94 4.27 -18.03
N VAL A 172 -4.19 4.04 -18.38
CA VAL A 172 -4.67 3.92 -19.77
C VAL A 172 -5.53 5.13 -20.09
N THR A 173 -5.24 5.78 -21.20
CA THR A 173 -6.03 6.91 -21.70
C THR A 173 -6.97 6.44 -22.80
N ILE A 174 -8.27 6.59 -22.57
CA ILE A 174 -9.32 6.35 -23.55
C ILE A 174 -9.69 7.69 -24.19
N GLU A 175 -9.32 7.86 -25.46
CA GLU A 175 -9.78 8.97 -26.29
C GLU A 175 -11.21 8.69 -26.77
N VAL A 176 -12.10 9.64 -26.54
CA VAL A 176 -13.51 9.56 -26.91
C VAL A 176 -13.80 10.63 -27.96
N THR A 177 -14.34 10.19 -29.10
CA THR A 177 -14.87 11.08 -30.14
C THR A 177 -16.39 10.95 -30.18
N VAL A 178 -17.09 12.05 -29.93
CA VAL A 178 -18.55 12.15 -30.02
C VAL A 178 -18.91 12.90 -31.30
N ASN A 179 -19.74 12.30 -32.15
CA ASN A 179 -20.28 12.97 -33.33
C ASN A 179 -21.77 13.20 -33.13
N ALA A 180 -22.22 14.45 -33.25
CA ALA A 180 -23.61 14.85 -33.13
C ALA A 180 -23.90 16.02 -34.09
N ARG A 181 -25.00 15.96 -34.84
CA ARG A 181 -25.46 17.04 -35.74
C ARG A 181 -24.39 17.57 -36.71
N GLY A 182 -23.54 16.68 -37.23
CA GLY A 182 -22.46 17.01 -38.16
C GLY A 182 -21.26 17.73 -37.53
N LYS A 183 -21.20 17.85 -36.20
CA LYS A 183 -20.05 18.35 -35.45
C LYS A 183 -19.42 17.22 -34.63
N THR A 184 -18.16 17.41 -34.27
CA THR A 184 -17.36 16.46 -33.50
C THR A 184 -16.83 17.12 -32.24
N HIS A 185 -16.91 16.41 -31.12
CA HIS A 185 -16.28 16.76 -29.85
C HIS A 185 -15.33 15.63 -29.44
N ARG A 186 -14.19 16.00 -28.86
CA ARG A 186 -13.18 15.04 -28.40
C ARG A 186 -12.74 15.37 -26.99
N PHE A 187 -12.61 14.34 -26.18
CA PHE A 187 -12.06 14.40 -24.84
C PHE A 187 -11.40 13.07 -24.49
N SER A 188 -10.63 13.03 -23.41
CA SER A 188 -10.04 11.80 -22.90
C SER A 188 -10.52 11.48 -21.49
N VAL A 189 -10.51 10.18 -21.17
CA VAL A 189 -10.72 9.64 -19.83
C VAL A 189 -9.51 8.81 -19.47
N GLU A 190 -8.90 9.10 -18.33
CA GLU A 190 -7.82 8.29 -17.78
C GLU A 190 -8.41 7.21 -16.86
N VAL A 191 -7.94 5.99 -17.01
CA VAL A 191 -8.34 4.80 -16.27
C VAL A 191 -7.09 4.15 -15.72
N GLU A 192 -7.00 3.96 -14.41
CA GLU A 192 -5.97 3.14 -13.78
C GLU A 192 -6.34 1.66 -13.99
N ALA A 193 -5.69 1.02 -14.96
CA ALA A 193 -5.82 -0.42 -15.19
C ALA A 193 -5.04 -1.16 -14.12
N VAL A 194 -5.71 -2.07 -13.42
CA VAL A 194 -5.15 -2.82 -12.30
C VAL A 194 -4.47 -4.06 -12.85
N GLY A 195 -3.16 -4.15 -12.60
CA GLY A 195 -2.36 -5.28 -13.02
C GLY A 195 -2.64 -6.55 -12.20
N LEU A 196 -1.77 -7.55 -12.34
CA LEU A 196 -1.88 -8.80 -11.58
C LEU A 196 -1.98 -8.52 -10.07
N PRO A 197 -2.98 -9.11 -9.38
CA PRO A 197 -3.12 -8.93 -7.93
C PRO A 197 -1.88 -9.40 -7.17
N ASP A 198 -1.56 -8.73 -6.06
CA ASP A 198 -0.40 -9.07 -5.23
C ASP A 198 -0.38 -10.54 -4.79
N GLY A 199 -1.54 -11.14 -4.52
CA GLY A 199 -1.66 -12.56 -4.19
C GLY A 199 -1.21 -13.50 -5.32
N GLU A 200 -1.47 -13.12 -6.58
CA GLU A 200 -1.01 -13.89 -7.74
C GLU A 200 0.49 -13.67 -8.00
N LYS A 201 0.96 -12.42 -7.88
CA LYS A 201 2.40 -12.09 -7.94
C LYS A 201 3.19 -12.86 -6.89
N LEU A 202 2.71 -12.91 -5.64
CA LEU A 202 3.32 -13.70 -4.56
C LEU A 202 3.49 -15.17 -4.94
N ASN A 203 2.51 -15.78 -5.60
CA ASN A 203 2.61 -17.17 -6.04
C ASN A 203 3.62 -17.33 -7.17
N ARG A 204 3.59 -16.46 -8.18
CA ARG A 204 4.56 -16.50 -9.29
C ARG A 204 6.00 -16.31 -8.82
N VAL A 205 6.26 -15.36 -7.93
CA VAL A 205 7.59 -15.16 -7.34
C VAL A 205 8.00 -16.36 -6.47
N SER A 206 7.05 -16.98 -5.76
CA SER A 206 7.29 -18.20 -4.99
C SER A 206 7.73 -19.37 -5.86
N ASP A 207 7.06 -19.57 -6.99
CA ASP A 207 7.34 -20.68 -7.92
C ASP A 207 8.66 -20.43 -8.65
N TRP A 208 8.91 -19.19 -9.08
CA TRP A 208 10.21 -18.77 -9.63
C TRP A 208 11.37 -19.02 -8.65
N LEU A 209 11.18 -18.74 -7.35
CA LEU A 209 12.21 -19.03 -6.36
C LEU A 209 12.49 -20.53 -6.23
N ASP A 210 11.51 -21.43 -6.41
CA ASP A 210 11.80 -22.88 -6.41
C ASP A 210 12.77 -23.23 -7.54
N GLU A 211 12.45 -22.82 -8.76
CA GLU A 211 13.28 -23.07 -9.94
C GLU A 211 14.68 -22.42 -9.82
N TYR A 212 14.74 -21.21 -9.27
CA TYR A 212 15.98 -20.50 -9.03
C TYR A 212 16.86 -21.25 -8.02
N MET A 213 16.29 -21.70 -6.90
CA MET A 213 17.05 -22.36 -5.84
C MET A 213 17.47 -23.79 -6.22
N GLU A 214 16.84 -24.43 -7.20
CA GLU A 214 17.29 -25.71 -7.75
C GLU A 214 18.57 -25.60 -8.59
N THR A 215 18.83 -24.42 -9.17
CA THR A 215 19.91 -24.19 -10.14
C THR A 215 20.99 -23.23 -9.64
N ILE A 216 20.87 -22.75 -8.40
CA ILE A 216 21.77 -21.79 -7.82
C ILE A 216 23.18 -22.36 -7.62
N GLU A 217 24.20 -21.56 -7.93
CA GLU A 217 25.59 -21.84 -7.62
C GLU A 217 26.06 -20.86 -6.55
N PHE A 218 26.38 -21.36 -5.36
CA PHE A 218 26.82 -20.54 -4.23
C PHE A 218 28.31 -20.18 -4.32
N THR A 219 28.63 -18.95 -3.94
CA THR A 219 29.99 -18.48 -3.65
C THR A 219 29.97 -17.59 -2.41
N ASP A 220 31.11 -17.44 -1.72
CA ASP A 220 31.21 -16.45 -0.64
C ASP A 220 30.95 -15.02 -1.14
N ASP A 221 30.29 -14.21 -0.32
CA ASP A 221 29.83 -12.84 -0.61
C ASP A 221 28.90 -12.72 -1.83
N PHE A 222 28.17 -13.81 -2.12
CA PHE A 222 27.13 -13.84 -3.14
C PHE A 222 25.88 -13.07 -2.69
N GLU A 223 25.16 -12.43 -3.61
CA GLU A 223 23.90 -11.74 -3.29
C GLU A 223 22.70 -12.60 -3.67
N LEU A 224 21.95 -13.07 -2.66
CA LEU A 224 20.68 -13.75 -2.89
C LEU A 224 19.64 -12.76 -3.43
N PRO A 225 18.67 -13.24 -4.24
CA PRO A 225 17.66 -12.37 -4.84
C PRO A 225 16.95 -11.48 -3.83
N LYS A 226 16.90 -10.18 -4.15
CA LYS A 226 16.19 -9.16 -3.37
C LYS A 226 14.79 -8.85 -3.90
N THR A 227 14.51 -9.18 -5.16
CA THR A 227 13.27 -8.87 -5.87
C THR A 227 13.14 -9.78 -7.09
N HIS A 228 11.91 -9.98 -7.59
CA HIS A 228 11.71 -10.66 -8.87
C HIS A 228 11.93 -9.65 -10.01
N PRO A 229 12.67 -10.01 -11.09
CA PRO A 229 12.98 -9.10 -12.19
C PRO A 229 11.73 -8.48 -12.84
N ASP A 230 10.69 -9.29 -13.07
CA ASP A 230 9.48 -8.84 -13.79
C ASP A 230 8.29 -8.47 -12.90
N TYR A 231 8.25 -8.91 -11.63
CA TYR A 231 7.09 -8.71 -10.76
C TYR A 231 7.40 -7.78 -9.58
N GLY A 232 8.68 -7.47 -9.36
CA GLY A 232 9.12 -6.72 -8.19
C GLY A 232 8.91 -7.50 -6.90
N GLY A 233 8.38 -6.82 -5.89
CA GLY A 233 8.26 -7.35 -4.52
C GLY A 233 9.60 -7.37 -3.80
N THR A 234 9.57 -7.51 -2.48
CA THR A 234 10.78 -7.59 -1.66
C THR A 234 10.99 -9.03 -1.23
N ILE A 235 12.21 -9.54 -1.41
CA ILE A 235 12.64 -10.86 -0.96
C ILE A 235 13.72 -10.65 0.09
N LYS A 236 13.50 -11.19 1.29
CA LYS A 236 14.45 -11.12 2.40
C LYS A 236 14.87 -12.53 2.78
N TRP A 237 16.13 -12.69 3.16
CA TRP A 237 16.69 -13.98 3.53
C TRP A 237 17.27 -13.96 4.95
N VAL A 238 17.15 -15.09 5.65
CA VAL A 238 17.88 -15.45 6.87
C VAL A 238 18.24 -16.94 6.77
N ALA A 239 19.25 -17.38 7.49
CA ALA A 239 19.67 -18.79 7.50
C ALA A 239 19.56 -19.39 8.90
N SER A 240 19.47 -20.73 8.98
CA SER A 240 19.47 -21.43 10.27
C SER A 240 20.75 -21.18 11.07
N ASP A 241 21.88 -21.09 10.38
CA ASP A 241 23.13 -20.52 10.88
C ASP A 241 23.18 -19.02 10.47
N PRO A 242 23.18 -18.09 11.44
CA PRO A 242 23.31 -16.65 11.16
C PRO A 242 24.54 -16.23 10.35
N PHE A 243 25.62 -17.03 10.32
CA PHE A 243 26.82 -16.71 9.53
C PHE A 243 26.63 -16.87 8.03
N VAL A 244 25.59 -17.58 7.60
CA VAL A 244 25.38 -17.94 6.18
C VAL A 244 24.65 -16.84 5.41
N VAL A 245 23.72 -16.12 6.05
CA VAL A 245 23.03 -14.99 5.43
C VAL A 245 23.08 -13.78 6.34
N ILE A 246 23.80 -12.76 5.89
CA ILE A 246 24.05 -11.54 6.64
C ILE A 246 23.46 -10.34 5.88
N GLY A 247 22.84 -9.43 6.63
CA GLY A 247 22.44 -8.12 6.15
C GLY A 247 21.58 -8.10 4.89
N GLN A 248 22.01 -7.40 3.85
CA GLN A 248 21.26 -7.21 2.61
C GLN A 248 21.26 -8.46 1.72
N ASN A 249 20.86 -9.62 2.27
CA ASN A 249 20.79 -10.91 1.59
C ASN A 249 22.16 -11.40 1.08
N ARG A 250 23.25 -11.04 1.80
CA ARG A 250 24.61 -11.49 1.47
C ARG A 250 24.81 -12.90 2.00
N PHE A 251 25.10 -13.82 1.09
CA PHE A 251 25.40 -15.21 1.37
C PHE A 251 26.90 -15.41 1.59
N PHE A 252 27.24 -16.19 2.60
CA PHE A 252 28.56 -16.72 2.85
C PHE A 252 28.45 -18.22 3.11
N PHE A 253 29.47 -18.99 2.75
CA PHE A 253 29.51 -20.38 3.19
C PHE A 253 29.61 -20.43 4.72
N PRO A 254 29.08 -21.49 5.37
CA PRO A 254 29.23 -21.68 6.81
C PRO A 254 30.72 -21.81 7.20
N ARG A 255 31.01 -21.69 8.50
CA ARG A 255 32.40 -21.83 9.00
C ARG A 255 32.91 -23.27 8.89
N GLU A 256 32.01 -24.22 9.07
CA GLU A 256 32.26 -25.65 8.94
C GLU A 256 31.28 -26.27 7.94
N GLU A 257 31.57 -27.46 7.42
CA GLU A 257 30.62 -28.16 6.56
C GLU A 257 29.38 -28.55 7.37
N GLU A 258 28.21 -28.06 6.95
CA GLU A 258 26.96 -28.31 7.68
C GLU A 258 25.72 -28.20 6.79
N ARG A 259 24.63 -28.74 7.32
CA ARG A 259 23.30 -28.61 6.73
C ARG A 259 22.65 -27.31 7.17
N VAL A 260 22.34 -26.45 6.21
CA VAL A 260 21.74 -25.14 6.44
C VAL A 260 20.36 -25.05 5.83
N VAL A 261 19.44 -24.42 6.57
CA VAL A 261 18.13 -24.04 6.07
C VAL A 261 18.14 -22.56 5.73
N LEU A 262 18.01 -22.23 4.44
CA LEU A 262 17.76 -20.87 3.97
C LEU A 262 16.26 -20.59 4.07
N MET A 263 15.89 -19.59 4.87
CA MET A 263 14.52 -19.14 5.07
C MET A 263 14.33 -17.81 4.35
N THR A 264 13.23 -17.66 3.63
CA THR A 264 12.91 -16.43 2.87
C THR A 264 11.51 -15.93 3.15
N GLN A 265 11.32 -14.61 3.10
CA GLN A 265 10.03 -13.95 3.06
C GLN A 265 9.93 -13.10 1.79
N ILE A 266 8.91 -13.40 0.98
CA ILE A 266 8.48 -12.60 -0.16
C ILE A 266 7.39 -11.65 0.32
N THR A 267 7.48 -10.36 0.02
CA THR A 267 6.51 -9.35 0.46
C THR A 267 6.06 -8.46 -0.68
N PHE A 268 4.74 -8.31 -0.78
CA PHE A 268 4.03 -7.30 -1.54
C PHE A 268 3.13 -6.48 -0.59
N PRO A 269 2.61 -5.31 -0.99
CA PRO A 269 1.69 -4.55 -0.14
C PRO A 269 0.51 -5.40 0.37
N GLY A 270 -0.10 -6.20 -0.51
CA GLY A 270 -1.25 -7.05 -0.22
C GLY A 270 -0.96 -8.29 0.65
N GLY A 271 0.29 -8.68 0.87
CA GLY A 271 0.60 -9.89 1.64
C GLY A 271 2.06 -10.31 1.60
N ASP A 272 2.39 -11.35 2.37
CA ASP A 272 3.69 -11.97 2.37
C ASP A 272 3.58 -13.51 2.33
N LYS A 273 4.65 -14.17 1.89
CA LYS A 273 4.76 -15.63 1.81
C LYS A 273 6.16 -16.06 2.22
N GLN A 274 6.25 -17.09 3.07
CA GLN A 274 7.53 -17.62 3.56
C GLN A 274 7.85 -18.97 2.91
N LYS A 275 9.14 -19.25 2.70
CA LYS A 275 9.66 -20.53 2.19
C LYS A 275 10.96 -20.92 2.87
N GLU A 276 11.25 -22.22 2.85
CA GLU A 276 12.50 -22.79 3.34
C GLU A 276 13.14 -23.66 2.26
N TYR A 277 14.47 -23.59 2.15
CA TYR A 277 15.28 -24.44 1.27
C TYR A 277 16.43 -25.04 2.08
N ILE A 278 16.71 -26.32 1.90
CA ILE A 278 17.72 -27.05 2.69
C ILE A 278 18.89 -27.39 1.78
N PHE A 279 20.10 -27.06 2.23
CA PHE A 279 21.35 -27.33 1.52
C PHE A 279 22.38 -27.95 2.45
N ASP A 280 23.13 -28.93 1.94
CA ASP A 280 24.37 -29.37 2.56
C ASP A 280 25.51 -28.51 1.97
N LEU A 281 26.06 -27.60 2.77
CA LEU A 281 27.00 -26.58 2.31
C LEU A 281 28.43 -26.88 2.79
N PRO A 282 29.45 -26.66 1.95
CA PRO A 282 30.84 -26.79 2.37
C PRO A 282 31.25 -25.63 3.28
N ALA A 283 32.35 -25.82 4.02
CA ALA A 283 32.98 -24.76 4.79
C ALA A 283 33.55 -23.65 3.88
N SER A 284 33.45 -22.41 4.34
CA SER A 284 34.05 -21.24 3.70
C SER A 284 35.58 -21.29 3.77
N SER A 285 36.23 -20.78 2.72
CA SER A 285 37.68 -20.52 2.76
C SER A 285 38.04 -19.15 3.33
N MET A 286 37.05 -18.31 3.64
CA MET A 286 37.25 -16.96 4.18
C MET A 286 37.64 -17.01 5.66
N ASP A 287 38.75 -16.36 6.02
CA ASP A 287 39.16 -16.24 7.41
C ASP A 287 38.26 -15.26 8.20
N ASP A 288 38.23 -15.43 9.52
CA ASP A 288 37.39 -14.64 10.42
C ASP A 288 37.70 -13.13 10.34
N PHE A 289 38.96 -12.72 10.16
CA PHE A 289 39.29 -11.29 10.08
C PHE A 289 38.76 -10.66 8.78
N SER A 290 38.88 -11.35 7.66
CA SER A 290 38.27 -10.94 6.40
C SER A 290 36.74 -10.91 6.50
N ARG A 291 36.13 -11.91 7.15
CA ARG A 291 34.69 -11.97 7.39
C ARG A 291 34.21 -10.83 8.29
N ALA A 292 34.97 -10.47 9.33
CA ALA A 292 34.66 -9.39 10.26
C ALA A 292 34.62 -8.03 9.58
N LYS A 293 35.64 -7.71 8.76
CA LYS A 293 35.64 -6.48 7.95
C LYS A 293 34.46 -6.44 7.00
N ARG A 294 34.16 -7.56 6.33
CA ARG A 294 33.05 -7.63 5.39
C ARG A 294 31.69 -7.48 6.09
N PHE A 295 31.53 -8.08 7.27
CA PHE A 295 30.35 -7.88 8.12
C PHE A 295 30.14 -6.41 8.47
N LEU A 296 31.20 -5.72 8.90
CA LEU A 296 31.14 -4.29 9.19
C LEU A 296 30.72 -3.49 7.94
N GLU A 297 31.37 -3.71 6.79
CA GLU A 297 30.99 -3.06 5.53
C GLU A 297 29.48 -3.23 5.24
N ILE A 298 28.97 -4.46 5.34
CA ILE A 298 27.55 -4.77 5.11
C ILE A 298 26.64 -4.04 6.10
N SER A 299 27.01 -3.98 7.39
CA SER A 299 26.20 -3.29 8.41
C SER A 299 26.05 -1.77 8.15
N PHE A 300 26.98 -1.17 7.42
CA PHE A 300 26.95 0.25 7.03
C PHE A 300 26.27 0.49 5.67
N GLU A 301 25.83 -0.54 4.95
CA GLU A 301 25.05 -0.37 3.70
C GLU A 301 23.60 0.09 3.99
N GLU A 302 23.12 -0.05 5.23
CA GLU A 302 21.76 0.32 5.62
C GLU A 302 21.62 1.83 5.92
N GLN A 303 20.49 2.40 5.51
CA GLN A 303 20.13 3.78 5.84
C GLN A 303 19.56 3.84 7.26
N MET A 304 19.91 4.90 7.99
CA MET A 304 19.36 5.18 9.31
C MET A 304 18.07 5.99 9.19
N ASP A 305 16.96 5.38 9.58
CA ASP A 305 15.69 6.09 9.74
C ASP A 305 15.53 6.61 11.19
N ASP A 306 15.54 5.69 12.16
CA ASP A 306 15.26 5.99 13.57
C ASP A 306 16.47 5.69 14.45
N PHE A 307 17.02 4.48 14.34
CA PHE A 307 18.17 4.02 15.10
C PHE A 307 19.24 3.43 14.18
N PHE A 308 20.49 3.48 14.63
CA PHE A 308 21.62 2.79 14.01
C PHE A 308 22.45 2.10 15.08
N VAL A 309 22.89 0.86 14.84
CA VAL A 309 23.67 0.05 15.80
C VAL A 309 25.11 -0.05 15.31
N LEU A 310 26.08 0.25 16.18
CA LEU A 310 27.50 0.05 15.93
C LEU A 310 27.94 -1.29 16.54
N TYR A 311 28.16 -2.29 15.70
CA TYR A 311 28.46 -3.65 16.16
C TYR A 311 29.93 -3.82 16.59
N ASP A 312 30.19 -4.02 17.89
CA ASP A 312 31.53 -4.21 18.45
C ASP A 312 31.77 -5.60 19.07
N GLY A 313 30.81 -6.52 18.93
CA GLY A 313 30.87 -7.84 19.56
C GLY A 313 30.47 -7.89 21.04
N SER A 314 30.03 -6.77 21.62
CA SER A 314 29.51 -6.74 22.99
C SER A 314 28.22 -7.54 23.16
N SER A 315 28.12 -8.25 24.29
CA SER A 315 26.85 -8.80 24.78
C SER A 315 26.09 -7.73 25.58
N PRO A 316 24.75 -7.80 25.67
CA PRO A 316 23.98 -6.82 26.43
C PRO A 316 24.16 -7.00 27.94
N ASP A 317 23.98 -5.91 28.68
CA ASP A 317 23.87 -5.94 30.14
C ASP A 317 22.53 -6.53 30.59
N ILE A 318 22.61 -7.56 31.44
CA ILE A 318 21.43 -8.26 31.97
C ILE A 318 21.38 -8.07 33.49
N THR A 319 20.35 -7.38 33.97
CA THR A 319 20.08 -7.30 35.40
C THR A 319 19.45 -8.60 35.87
N ARG A 320 20.17 -9.38 36.67
CA ARG A 320 19.67 -10.62 37.25
C ARG A 320 18.95 -10.37 38.56
N PHE A 321 17.65 -10.65 38.57
CA PHE A 321 16.80 -10.64 39.75
C PHE A 321 16.10 -12.00 39.88
N LEU A 322 16.91 -13.03 40.10
CA LEU A 322 16.47 -14.42 40.08
C LEU A 322 15.56 -14.74 41.27
N LEU A 323 14.39 -15.30 40.97
CA LEU A 323 13.38 -15.71 41.94
C LEU A 323 13.64 -17.15 42.39
N GLU A 324 14.64 -17.33 43.25
CA GLU A 324 15.08 -18.63 43.79
C GLU A 324 14.63 -18.86 45.25
N GLY A 325 14.55 -20.13 45.67
CA GLY A 325 14.28 -20.52 47.06
C GLY A 325 12.81 -20.81 47.39
N ASP A 326 12.44 -20.64 48.66
CA ASP A 326 11.12 -20.99 49.21
C ASP A 326 10.07 -19.92 48.89
N ALA A 327 9.74 -19.79 47.59
CA ALA A 327 8.64 -18.95 47.13
C ALA A 327 7.30 -19.43 47.71
N LYS A 328 6.45 -18.47 48.10
CA LYS A 328 5.10 -18.72 48.61
C LYS A 328 4.19 -19.28 47.52
N ASN A 329 4.33 -18.76 46.31
CA ASN A 329 3.68 -19.26 45.09
C ASN A 329 4.77 -19.70 44.11
N LYS A 330 4.86 -20.99 43.81
CA LYS A 330 5.78 -21.51 42.78
C LYS A 330 5.18 -21.28 41.39
N LEU A 331 5.72 -20.30 40.68
CA LEU A 331 5.28 -19.92 39.33
C LEU A 331 6.09 -20.62 38.22
N TYR A 332 6.89 -21.62 38.54
CA TYR A 332 7.76 -22.33 37.60
C TYR A 332 7.83 -23.81 37.95
N GLY A 333 8.07 -24.65 36.95
CA GLY A 333 8.27 -26.10 37.08
C GLY A 333 9.66 -26.46 37.60
N ALA A 334 9.96 -27.77 37.62
CA ALA A 334 11.30 -28.27 37.96
C ALA A 334 12.29 -28.10 36.78
N LYS A 335 13.43 -28.79 36.81
CA LYS A 335 14.32 -28.91 35.63
C LYS A 335 13.54 -29.57 34.49
N ARG A 336 13.69 -29.05 33.26
CA ARG A 336 13.04 -29.55 32.03
C ARG A 336 13.19 -31.07 31.88
N GLU A 337 12.14 -31.70 31.35
CA GLU A 337 12.11 -33.14 31.07
C GLU A 337 13.20 -33.57 30.08
N GLU A 338 13.47 -34.88 30.02
CA GLU A 338 14.44 -35.45 29.09
C GLU A 338 13.88 -35.44 27.66
N LEU A 339 14.72 -35.03 26.71
CA LEU A 339 14.33 -34.84 25.31
C LEU A 339 14.09 -36.17 24.59
N ASP A 340 12.95 -36.28 23.90
CA ASP A 340 12.70 -37.34 22.93
C ASP A 340 13.34 -36.99 21.58
N LEU A 341 14.43 -37.68 21.24
CA LEU A 341 15.19 -37.49 20.00
C LEU A 341 14.32 -37.67 18.75
N ALA A 342 13.24 -38.46 18.81
CA ALA A 342 12.35 -38.64 17.66
C ALA A 342 11.56 -37.37 17.29
N ASN A 343 11.39 -36.42 18.22
CA ASN A 343 10.69 -35.16 17.96
C ASN A 343 11.60 -34.06 17.41
N LEU A 344 12.93 -34.18 17.58
CA LEU A 344 13.88 -33.17 17.08
C LEU A 344 13.78 -33.01 15.56
N ASP A 345 13.78 -34.13 14.83
CA ASP A 345 13.65 -34.12 13.38
C ASP A 345 12.34 -33.47 12.90
N LYS A 346 11.26 -33.65 13.67
CA LYS A 346 9.95 -33.06 13.38
C LYS A 346 9.93 -31.55 13.60
N TRP A 347 10.63 -31.06 14.63
CA TRP A 347 10.65 -29.63 14.98
C TRP A 347 11.65 -28.83 14.14
N PHE A 348 12.73 -29.46 13.69
CA PHE A 348 13.81 -28.80 12.97
C PHE A 348 13.94 -29.34 11.54
N TYR A 349 14.70 -30.42 11.36
CA TYR A 349 14.90 -31.13 10.09
C TYR A 349 15.49 -32.52 10.35
N PRO A 350 15.34 -33.48 9.41
CA PRO A 350 15.90 -34.81 9.57
C PRO A 350 17.41 -34.83 9.81
N GLY A 351 17.84 -35.48 10.89
CA GLY A 351 19.23 -35.56 11.33
C GLY A 351 19.66 -34.43 12.26
N TYR A 352 18.72 -33.69 12.87
CA TYR A 352 19.06 -32.63 13.82
C TYR A 352 19.60 -33.22 15.14
N GLU A 353 20.76 -32.74 15.58
CA GLU A 353 21.39 -33.20 16.81
C GLU A 353 20.98 -32.33 18.01
N LYS A 354 20.98 -32.92 19.21
CA LYS A 354 20.68 -32.20 20.44
C LYS A 354 21.76 -31.10 20.65
N PRO A 355 21.38 -29.82 20.72
CA PRO A 355 22.35 -28.72 20.67
C PRO A 355 23.10 -28.47 21.99
N ASN A 356 22.49 -28.81 23.13
CA ASN A 356 23.03 -28.58 24.47
C ASN A 356 22.47 -29.58 25.49
N ASP A 357 23.18 -29.77 26.62
CA ASP A 357 22.80 -30.71 27.68
C ASP A 357 21.73 -30.19 28.65
N ASP A 358 21.47 -28.88 28.66
CA ASP A 358 20.56 -28.23 29.61
C ASP A 358 19.08 -28.26 29.17
N ASN A 359 18.82 -28.69 27.93
CA ASN A 359 17.50 -28.88 27.29
C ASN A 359 16.74 -27.61 26.81
N PRO A 360 17.26 -26.36 26.80
CA PRO A 360 16.71 -25.34 25.91
C PRO A 360 16.80 -25.72 24.45
N LEU A 361 15.66 -25.71 23.76
CA LEU A 361 15.58 -25.90 22.31
C LEU A 361 14.99 -24.69 21.60
N PHE A 362 14.17 -23.91 22.30
CA PHE A 362 13.46 -22.78 21.73
C PHE A 362 13.67 -21.51 22.55
N ILE A 363 13.61 -20.37 21.88
CA ILE A 363 13.45 -19.06 22.48
C ILE A 363 12.08 -18.54 22.00
N VAL A 364 11.18 -18.27 22.95
CA VAL A 364 9.80 -17.90 22.65
C VAL A 364 9.62 -16.42 22.89
N VAL A 365 9.35 -15.68 21.82
CA VAL A 365 9.22 -14.24 21.81
C VAL A 365 7.76 -13.86 22.08
N HIS A 366 7.58 -12.97 23.05
CA HIS A 366 6.30 -12.40 23.45
C HIS A 366 6.35 -10.87 23.42
N GLU A 367 5.17 -10.26 23.38
CA GLU A 367 4.97 -8.87 23.74
C GLU A 367 4.05 -8.80 24.96
N THR A 368 4.32 -7.86 25.85
CA THR A 368 3.57 -7.75 27.11
C THR A 368 2.09 -7.45 26.90
N GLY A 369 1.73 -6.87 25.74
CA GLY A 369 0.37 -6.44 25.42
C GLY A 369 -0.11 -5.23 26.23
N ILE A 370 0.77 -4.65 27.07
CA ILE A 370 0.42 -3.54 27.97
C ILE A 370 1.09 -2.25 27.50
N ARG A 371 0.26 -1.30 27.06
CA ARG A 371 0.70 0.03 26.59
C ARG A 371 0.70 1.11 27.68
N THR A 372 0.41 0.76 28.92
CA THR A 372 0.34 1.73 30.02
C THR A 372 1.73 2.32 30.32
N PRO A 373 1.86 3.66 30.44
CA PRO A 373 3.13 4.29 30.79
C PRO A 373 3.73 3.76 32.10
N GLY A 374 5.05 3.61 32.15
CA GLY A 374 5.80 3.14 33.32
C GLY A 374 5.78 1.62 33.55
N ILE A 375 5.10 0.85 32.70
CA ILE A 375 5.07 -0.63 32.77
C ILE A 375 6.25 -1.22 31.96
N ASN A 376 7.46 -0.97 32.48
CA ASN A 376 8.74 -1.32 31.86
C ASN A 376 9.30 -2.67 32.39
N ALA A 377 10.51 -3.05 31.98
CA ALA A 377 11.09 -4.36 32.32
C ALA A 377 11.31 -4.52 33.83
N LYS A 378 11.74 -3.44 34.51
CA LYS A 378 11.87 -3.43 35.96
C LYS A 378 10.53 -3.67 36.66
N TYR A 379 9.45 -3.02 36.20
CA TYR A 379 8.11 -3.24 36.76
C TYR A 379 7.73 -4.73 36.69
N TYR A 380 7.94 -5.40 35.55
CA TYR A 380 7.60 -6.81 35.40
C TYR A 380 8.48 -7.73 36.26
N SER A 381 9.75 -7.39 36.45
CA SER A 381 10.62 -8.09 37.40
C SER A 381 10.08 -8.01 38.84
N GLU A 382 9.65 -6.83 39.29
CA GLU A 382 9.03 -6.62 40.59
C GLU A 382 7.65 -7.29 40.70
N PHE A 383 6.87 -7.30 39.61
CA PHE A 383 5.59 -7.96 39.51
C PHE A 383 5.71 -9.48 39.72
N GLN A 384 6.65 -10.14 39.04
CA GLN A 384 6.88 -11.58 39.21
C GLN A 384 7.33 -11.91 40.64
N TYR A 385 8.19 -11.06 41.24
CA TYR A 385 8.57 -11.20 42.65
C TYR A 385 7.38 -11.08 43.61
N ASN A 386 6.55 -10.05 43.44
CA ASN A 386 5.38 -9.84 44.30
C ASN A 386 4.40 -11.01 44.22
N LYS A 387 4.20 -11.59 43.03
CA LYS A 387 3.41 -12.80 42.88
C LYS A 387 4.05 -14.01 43.58
N ALA A 388 5.36 -14.20 43.44
CA ALA A 388 6.05 -15.36 43.99
C ALA A 388 6.17 -15.32 45.53
N TYR A 389 6.42 -14.16 46.13
CA TYR A 389 6.79 -14.07 47.57
C TYR A 389 5.82 -13.29 48.45
N VAL A 390 5.06 -12.35 47.90
CA VAL A 390 4.25 -11.42 48.71
C VAL A 390 2.78 -11.84 48.72
N ALA A 391 2.19 -12.12 47.56
CA ALA A 391 0.77 -12.41 47.42
C ALA A 391 0.33 -13.66 48.21
N ASP A 392 -0.83 -13.59 48.89
CA ASP A 392 -1.46 -14.75 49.53
C ASP A 392 -2.11 -15.69 48.51
N GLU A 393 -2.71 -15.14 47.46
CA GLU A 393 -3.32 -15.88 46.34
C GLU A 393 -2.89 -15.24 45.02
N VAL A 394 -2.68 -16.08 44.00
CA VAL A 394 -2.34 -15.67 42.63
C VAL A 394 -3.44 -16.12 41.68
N ASP A 395 -3.95 -15.17 40.89
CA ASP A 395 -5.04 -15.33 39.93
C ASP A 395 -4.57 -15.87 38.57
N ALA A 396 -3.34 -15.56 38.18
CA ALA A 396 -2.67 -16.07 36.99
C ALA A 396 -1.25 -16.56 37.36
N TRP A 397 -1.00 -17.84 37.09
CA TRP A 397 0.26 -18.54 37.39
C TRP A 397 1.36 -18.30 36.35
N THR A 398 1.21 -17.30 35.48
CA THR A 398 2.15 -17.06 34.38
C THR A 398 3.53 -16.62 34.88
N SER A 399 4.57 -17.06 34.17
CA SER A 399 5.96 -16.68 34.42
C SER A 399 6.79 -16.74 33.14
N TRP A 400 7.90 -16.01 33.09
CA TRP A 400 8.82 -15.97 31.96
C TRP A 400 10.23 -15.55 32.40
N HIS A 401 11.23 -15.88 31.59
CA HIS A 401 12.63 -15.78 31.98
C HIS A 401 13.13 -14.35 31.93
N TYR A 402 12.81 -13.63 30.85
CA TYR A 402 13.35 -12.31 30.58
C TYR A 402 12.27 -11.30 30.26
N THR A 403 12.41 -10.07 30.77
CA THR A 403 11.65 -8.92 30.27
C THR A 403 12.62 -7.90 29.69
N VAL A 404 12.28 -7.34 28.53
CA VAL A 404 13.13 -6.40 27.79
C VAL A 404 12.35 -5.11 27.51
N ASP A 405 12.91 -3.96 27.89
CA ASP A 405 12.40 -2.65 27.53
C ASP A 405 13.43 -1.85 26.69
N ASP A 406 13.11 -0.58 26.44
CA ASP A 406 13.92 0.33 25.62
C ASP A 406 15.25 0.74 26.25
N HIS A 407 15.53 0.33 27.48
CA HIS A 407 16.75 0.68 28.23
C HIS A 407 17.44 -0.52 28.88
N SER A 408 16.73 -1.60 29.22
CA SER A 408 17.19 -2.59 30.17
C SER A 408 16.60 -3.98 29.94
N ILE A 409 17.36 -4.99 30.35
CA ILE A 409 16.95 -6.39 30.35
C ILE A 409 16.96 -6.91 31.79
N TYR A 410 15.85 -7.54 32.21
CA TYR A 410 15.73 -8.18 33.51
C TYR A 410 15.52 -9.68 33.36
N GLN A 411 16.33 -10.47 34.08
CA GLN A 411 16.18 -11.93 34.17
C GLN A 411 15.56 -12.32 35.51
N SER A 412 14.38 -12.96 35.47
CA SER A 412 13.64 -13.41 36.67
C SER A 412 13.83 -14.88 37.00
N TYR A 413 14.14 -15.73 36.01
CA TYR A 413 14.40 -17.16 36.22
C TYR A 413 15.62 -17.62 35.43
N LEU A 414 16.25 -18.70 35.93
CA LEU A 414 17.32 -19.38 35.23
C LEU A 414 16.80 -20.02 33.94
N ASP A 415 17.61 -20.02 32.88
CA ASP A 415 17.24 -20.48 31.54
C ASP A 415 16.70 -21.92 31.52
N GLN A 416 17.16 -22.79 32.42
CA GLN A 416 16.72 -24.18 32.52
C GLN A 416 15.42 -24.38 33.32
N SER A 417 14.89 -23.33 33.95
CA SER A 417 13.60 -23.39 34.62
C SER A 417 12.49 -23.54 33.59
N GLU A 418 11.45 -24.29 33.94
CA GLU A 418 10.23 -24.35 33.14
C GLU A 418 9.32 -23.20 33.56
N CYS A 419 9.20 -22.16 32.73
CA CYS A 419 8.28 -21.04 32.96
C CYS A 419 6.98 -21.23 32.19
N TRP A 420 5.86 -20.77 32.73
CA TRP A 420 4.52 -20.95 32.13
C TRP A 420 4.12 -19.70 31.33
N ASN A 421 4.45 -19.67 30.04
CA ASN A 421 4.31 -18.50 29.15
C ASN A 421 3.62 -18.78 27.80
N ALA A 422 3.68 -20.01 27.27
CA ALA A 422 3.32 -20.35 25.89
C ALA A 422 2.58 -21.70 25.73
N GLY A 423 2.13 -22.35 26.82
CA GLY A 423 1.46 -23.65 26.73
C GLY A 423 2.46 -24.74 26.31
N ASP A 424 2.27 -25.39 25.17
CA ASP A 424 3.21 -26.42 24.67
C ASP A 424 4.65 -25.87 24.45
N GLY A 425 4.80 -24.56 24.30
CA GLY A 425 6.11 -23.89 24.21
C GLY A 425 6.87 -23.79 25.54
N ASP A 426 6.25 -24.15 26.67
CA ASP A 426 6.84 -24.03 28.01
C ASP A 426 7.93 -25.08 28.26
N ILE A 427 7.78 -26.27 27.68
CA ILE A 427 8.55 -27.47 28.03
C ILE A 427 10.05 -27.30 27.68
N TYR A 428 10.34 -26.70 26.53
CA TYR A 428 11.71 -26.51 26.03
C TYR A 428 12.01 -25.06 25.60
N GLY A 429 11.19 -24.09 26.01
CA GLY A 429 11.29 -22.68 25.61
C GLY A 429 11.87 -21.74 26.66
N ILE A 430 12.73 -20.81 26.26
CA ILE A 430 13.08 -19.62 27.05
C ILE A 430 12.13 -18.49 26.65
N GLY A 431 11.15 -18.20 27.50
CA GLY A 431 10.19 -17.10 27.27
C GLY A 431 10.79 -15.72 27.52
N ILE A 432 10.64 -14.81 26.54
CA ILE A 432 11.06 -13.40 26.61
C ILE A 432 9.86 -12.49 26.35
N GLU A 433 9.56 -11.61 27.29
CA GLU A 433 8.52 -10.57 27.17
C GLU A 433 9.13 -9.23 26.75
N MET A 434 8.77 -8.74 25.57
CA MET A 434 9.16 -7.42 25.09
C MET A 434 8.12 -6.36 25.50
N CYS A 435 8.56 -5.31 26.20
CA CYS A 435 7.71 -4.21 26.63
C CYS A 435 7.23 -3.35 25.46
N ILE A 436 5.97 -2.88 25.53
CA ILE A 436 5.34 -2.00 24.54
C ILE A 436 4.65 -0.79 25.20
N ASN A 437 5.09 -0.39 26.40
CA ASN A 437 4.57 0.76 27.16
C ASN A 437 4.68 2.06 26.34
N ALA A 438 3.65 2.91 26.41
CA ALA A 438 3.52 4.08 25.51
C ALA A 438 4.53 5.21 25.74
N ASP A 439 5.22 5.22 26.88
CA ASP A 439 6.31 6.15 27.19
C ASP A 439 7.69 5.65 26.72
N GLY A 440 7.77 4.44 26.15
CA GLY A 440 8.99 3.92 25.52
C GLY A 440 8.99 4.07 23.99
N ASN A 441 10.15 3.90 23.36
CA ASN A 441 10.27 3.83 21.90
C ASN A 441 10.26 2.37 21.43
N TYR A 442 9.25 1.93 20.67
CA TYR A 442 9.08 0.53 20.26
C TYR A 442 10.26 -0.08 19.47
N ASN A 443 11.06 0.72 18.76
CA ASN A 443 12.23 0.19 18.04
C ASN A 443 13.41 -0.12 18.98
N ALA A 444 13.52 0.56 20.12
CA ALA A 444 14.58 0.32 21.10
C ALA A 444 14.50 -1.03 21.83
N PRO A 445 13.36 -1.50 22.38
CA PRO A 445 13.26 -2.84 22.97
C PRO A 445 13.41 -3.91 21.89
N LEU A 446 13.07 -3.63 20.63
CA LEU A 446 13.36 -4.54 19.52
C LEU A 446 14.87 -4.78 19.38
N ILE A 447 15.67 -3.72 19.37
CA ILE A 447 17.16 -3.80 19.34
C ILE A 447 17.69 -4.50 20.58
N ASN A 448 17.20 -4.12 21.76
CA ASN A 448 17.67 -4.72 23.01
C ASN A 448 17.33 -6.23 23.10
N ASN A 449 16.16 -6.61 22.58
CA ASN A 449 15.73 -8.00 22.52
C ASN A 449 16.56 -8.81 21.51
N THR A 450 16.96 -8.22 20.37
CA THR A 450 17.84 -8.92 19.40
C THR A 450 19.20 -9.20 20.01
N ARG A 451 19.75 -8.27 20.80
CA ARG A 451 21.00 -8.46 21.55
C ARG A 451 20.90 -9.63 22.53
N LEU A 452 19.82 -9.67 23.32
CA LEU A 452 19.58 -10.75 24.29
C LEU A 452 19.44 -12.11 23.60
N ILE A 453 18.62 -12.17 22.55
CA ILE A 453 18.36 -13.41 21.83
C ILE A 453 19.65 -13.94 21.19
N ALA A 454 20.46 -13.08 20.57
CA ALA A 454 21.76 -13.46 20.04
C ALA A 454 22.65 -14.11 21.13
N SER A 455 22.74 -13.49 22.32
CA SER A 455 23.51 -14.05 23.43
C SER A 455 22.97 -15.41 23.89
N LEU A 456 21.65 -15.59 23.91
CA LEU A 456 21.03 -16.87 24.28
C LEU A 456 21.25 -17.95 23.22
N LEU A 457 21.17 -17.61 21.93
CA LEU A 457 21.48 -18.53 20.84
C LEU A 457 22.92 -19.03 20.95
N ILE A 458 23.89 -18.12 21.15
CA ILE A 458 25.30 -18.47 21.34
C ILE A 458 25.50 -19.33 22.59
N LYS A 459 24.95 -18.90 23.74
CA LYS A 459 25.09 -19.60 25.02
C LYS A 459 24.59 -21.04 24.99
N HIS A 460 23.50 -21.29 24.26
CA HIS A 460 22.82 -22.60 24.22
C HIS A 460 23.08 -23.38 22.93
N ASN A 461 24.01 -22.91 22.07
CA ASN A 461 24.31 -23.52 20.78
C ASN A 461 23.06 -23.74 19.90
N LEU A 462 22.18 -22.74 19.88
CA LEU A 462 20.92 -22.77 19.13
C LEU A 462 21.06 -21.98 17.82
N GLY A 463 20.37 -22.46 16.78
CA GLY A 463 20.25 -21.77 15.50
C GLY A 463 18.94 -20.98 15.38
N MET A 464 18.77 -20.25 14.28
CA MET A 464 17.60 -19.37 14.06
C MET A 464 16.26 -20.13 14.03
N LYS A 465 16.24 -21.43 13.70
CA LYS A 465 15.01 -22.26 13.74
C LYS A 465 14.48 -22.49 15.17
N SER A 466 15.30 -22.25 16.19
CA SER A 466 14.91 -22.27 17.60
C SER A 466 14.06 -21.06 18.01
N LEU A 467 14.01 -20.02 17.18
CA LEU A 467 13.20 -18.83 17.46
C LEU A 467 11.74 -19.12 17.13
N LYS A 468 10.88 -18.92 18.12
CA LYS A 468 9.44 -19.13 18.01
C LYS A 468 8.69 -17.93 18.56
N MET A 469 7.49 -17.71 18.05
CA MET A 469 6.51 -16.82 18.64
C MET A 469 5.59 -17.61 19.56
N HIS A 470 4.93 -16.96 20.51
CA HIS A 470 3.80 -17.58 21.21
C HIS A 470 2.75 -18.08 20.20
N HIS A 471 2.53 -17.31 19.13
CA HIS A 471 1.63 -17.67 18.03
C HIS A 471 1.86 -19.08 17.48
N ASP A 472 3.10 -19.56 17.42
CA ASP A 472 3.45 -20.87 16.86
C ASP A 472 2.90 -22.04 17.69
N TYR A 473 2.57 -21.81 18.97
CA TYR A 473 2.11 -22.84 19.89
C TYR A 473 0.59 -22.84 20.13
N SER A 474 -0.03 -21.65 20.18
CA SER A 474 -1.45 -21.53 20.57
C SER A 474 -2.31 -20.75 19.58
N ALA A 475 -1.75 -20.32 18.45
CA ALA A 475 -2.36 -19.38 17.50
C ALA A 475 -2.78 -18.03 18.13
N LYS A 476 -2.40 -17.76 19.39
CA LYS A 476 -2.58 -16.44 20.02
C LYS A 476 -1.85 -15.40 19.17
N PRO A 477 -2.43 -14.23 18.89
CA PRO A 477 -1.76 -13.18 18.11
C PRO A 477 -0.69 -12.48 18.97
N CYS A 478 0.38 -13.19 19.33
CA CYS A 478 1.47 -12.71 20.17
C CYS A 478 2.81 -13.20 19.59
N PRO A 479 3.81 -12.32 19.37
CA PRO A 479 3.84 -10.87 19.67
C PRO A 479 2.93 -10.05 18.73
N GLU A 480 1.99 -9.28 19.30
CA GLU A 480 0.86 -8.71 18.54
C GLU A 480 1.31 -7.60 17.59
N THR A 481 2.03 -6.59 18.09
CA THR A 481 2.48 -5.43 17.32
C THR A 481 3.43 -5.88 16.22
N MET A 482 4.35 -6.79 16.55
CA MET A 482 5.28 -7.37 15.58
C MET A 482 4.55 -8.12 14.44
N LEU A 483 3.54 -8.92 14.75
CA LEU A 483 2.75 -9.65 13.75
C LEU A 483 1.89 -8.71 12.89
N GLN A 484 1.16 -7.78 13.51
CA GLN A 484 0.30 -6.83 12.80
C GLN A 484 1.08 -5.96 11.80
N ASN A 485 2.35 -5.66 12.11
CA ASN A 485 3.22 -4.85 11.28
C ASN A 485 4.19 -5.68 10.39
N ARG A 486 4.02 -7.02 10.32
CA ARG A 486 4.87 -7.93 9.54
C ARG A 486 6.38 -7.79 9.84
N LEU A 487 6.71 -7.55 11.11
CA LEU A 487 8.09 -7.26 11.54
C LEU A 487 8.91 -8.49 11.89
N TRP A 488 8.31 -9.69 12.00
CA TRP A 488 9.01 -10.92 12.41
C TRP A 488 10.28 -11.18 11.59
N PHE A 489 10.21 -11.11 10.27
CA PHE A 489 11.39 -11.37 9.43
C PHE A 489 12.46 -10.26 9.55
N LYS A 490 12.04 -9.00 9.76
CA LYS A 490 12.98 -7.91 10.09
C LYS A 490 13.68 -8.21 11.41
N PHE A 491 12.94 -8.68 12.41
CA PHE A 491 13.47 -9.05 13.71
C PHE A 491 14.47 -10.21 13.63
N LEU A 492 14.18 -11.26 12.85
CA LEU A 492 15.14 -12.35 12.59
C LEU A 492 16.45 -11.83 11.97
N LYS A 493 16.38 -10.90 11.01
CA LYS A 493 17.58 -10.29 10.43
C LYS A 493 18.40 -9.51 11.45
N MET A 494 17.74 -8.74 12.32
CA MET A 494 18.41 -8.00 13.39
C MET A 494 19.10 -8.94 14.39
N ILE A 495 18.47 -10.08 14.72
CA ILE A 495 19.11 -11.13 15.54
C ILE A 495 20.33 -11.71 14.84
N ALA A 496 20.27 -11.96 13.53
CA ALA A 496 21.41 -12.49 12.79
C ALA A 496 22.61 -11.54 12.82
N TYR A 497 22.38 -10.22 12.68
CA TYR A 497 23.45 -9.22 12.85
C TYR A 497 24.06 -9.26 14.26
N GLU A 498 23.23 -9.26 15.30
CA GLU A 498 23.71 -9.31 16.69
C GLU A 498 24.44 -10.63 17.01
N TYR A 499 23.98 -11.75 16.46
CA TYR A 499 24.64 -13.04 16.60
C TYR A 499 26.03 -13.01 15.97
N VAL A 500 26.13 -12.56 14.71
CA VAL A 500 27.43 -12.48 14.02
C VAL A 500 28.34 -11.48 14.74
N SER A 501 27.83 -10.33 15.16
CA SER A 501 28.57 -9.38 16.00
C SER A 501 29.17 -10.09 17.23
N GLN A 502 28.33 -10.69 18.08
CA GLN A 502 28.77 -11.31 19.33
C GLN A 502 29.67 -12.54 19.12
N ALA A 503 29.47 -13.33 18.07
CA ALA A 503 30.22 -14.57 17.82
C ALA A 503 31.48 -14.39 16.95
N LEU A 504 31.59 -13.29 16.19
CA LEU A 504 32.74 -13.02 15.33
C LEU A 504 33.52 -11.80 15.80
N LEU A 505 32.86 -10.66 16.02
CA LEU A 505 33.54 -9.41 16.33
C LEU A 505 34.15 -9.39 17.73
N SER A 506 33.61 -10.17 18.68
CA SER A 506 34.17 -10.32 20.03
C SER A 506 35.61 -10.88 20.07
N GLN A 507 36.10 -11.39 18.94
CA GLN A 507 37.47 -11.87 18.78
C GLN A 507 38.48 -10.74 18.46
N PHE A 508 38.01 -9.53 18.15
CA PHE A 508 38.82 -8.41 17.68
C PHE A 508 38.66 -7.18 18.58
N GLU A 509 39.69 -6.34 18.64
CA GLU A 509 39.58 -5.01 19.26
C GLU A 509 38.95 -4.05 18.27
N ILE A 510 37.72 -3.59 18.57
CA ILE A 510 36.97 -2.68 17.71
C ILE A 510 36.77 -1.34 18.42
N THR A 511 37.12 -0.25 17.75
CA THR A 511 36.91 1.11 18.25
C THR A 511 36.24 1.99 17.20
N TYR A 512 35.19 2.68 17.61
CA TYR A 512 34.50 3.68 16.81
C TYR A 512 34.98 5.10 17.15
N THR A 513 35.20 5.93 16.14
CA THR A 513 35.52 7.35 16.30
C THR A 513 34.61 8.18 15.38
N TYR A 514 33.83 9.08 15.97
CA TYR A 514 32.90 9.94 15.26
C TYR A 514 32.51 11.15 16.10
N ASP A 515 32.13 12.23 15.43
CA ASP A 515 31.41 13.36 16.02
C ASP A 515 29.97 13.32 15.50
N LEU A 516 28.99 13.24 16.41
CA LEU A 516 27.58 13.20 16.01
C LEU A 516 27.17 14.52 15.35
N ILE A 517 26.52 14.43 14.19
CA ILE A 517 25.88 15.58 13.55
C ILE A 517 24.69 16.08 14.37
N GLU A 518 24.31 17.35 14.17
CA GLU A 518 23.14 17.94 14.83
C GLU A 518 21.87 17.13 14.54
N GLY A 519 21.12 16.80 15.59
CA GLY A 519 19.90 15.98 15.50
C GLY A 519 20.14 14.49 15.75
N LEU A 520 21.38 14.03 15.96
CA LEU A 520 21.69 12.68 16.43
C LEU A 520 22.12 12.70 17.91
N SER A 521 21.78 11.62 18.63
CA SER A 521 22.23 11.39 20.00
C SER A 521 22.57 9.91 20.24
N SER A 522 23.29 9.63 21.32
CA SER A 522 23.45 8.26 21.81
C SER A 522 22.20 7.83 22.56
N TRP A 523 21.72 6.62 22.29
CA TRP A 523 20.66 5.99 23.07
C TRP A 523 21.26 5.32 24.34
N PRO A 524 20.47 5.07 25.39
CA PRO A 524 20.96 4.37 26.59
C PRO A 524 21.43 2.92 26.36
N ILE A 525 21.02 2.28 25.27
CA ILE A 525 21.59 1.00 24.84
C ILE A 525 22.96 1.29 24.23
N GLU A 526 24.00 0.60 24.73
CA GLU A 526 25.37 0.80 24.26
C GLU A 526 25.48 0.63 22.74
N GLN A 527 26.31 1.48 22.11
CA GLN A 527 26.54 1.51 20.66
C GLN A 527 25.31 1.78 19.79
N VAL A 528 24.22 2.31 20.36
CA VAL A 528 23.02 2.69 19.60
C VAL A 528 22.98 4.21 19.43
N ILE A 529 22.90 4.66 18.18
CA ILE A 529 22.66 6.06 17.81
C ILE A 529 21.17 6.23 17.50
N TYR A 530 20.59 7.35 17.93
CA TYR A 530 19.19 7.71 17.70
C TYR A 530 19.09 9.01 16.90
N ASN A 531 18.17 9.05 15.95
CA ASN A 531 17.81 10.25 15.20
C ASN A 531 16.75 11.03 15.99
N GLU A 532 17.16 12.03 16.76
CA GLU A 532 16.24 12.86 17.55
C GLU A 532 15.41 13.82 16.69
N GLY A 533 15.90 14.17 15.50
CA GLY A 533 15.23 15.14 14.64
C GLY A 533 16.16 15.82 13.64
N VAL A 534 16.95 15.05 12.90
CA VAL A 534 17.67 15.57 11.73
C VAL A 534 16.65 16.15 10.75
N THR A 535 16.82 17.41 10.34
CA THR A 535 15.79 18.16 9.58
C THR A 535 15.97 18.09 8.06
N VAL A 536 17.13 17.63 7.59
CA VAL A 536 17.47 17.46 6.18
C VAL A 536 18.28 16.20 6.01
N ASP A 537 18.12 15.49 4.91
CA ASP A 537 18.91 14.29 4.62
C ASP A 537 20.40 14.59 4.76
N SER A 538 21.06 13.82 5.61
CA SER A 538 22.42 14.11 6.08
C SER A 538 23.28 12.85 6.08
N VAL A 539 24.58 13.04 6.31
CA VAL A 539 25.56 11.93 6.38
C VAL A 539 26.33 12.02 7.69
N GLN A 540 26.31 10.93 8.47
CA GLN A 540 27.18 10.74 9.62
C GLN A 540 28.41 9.95 9.19
N ASN A 541 29.60 10.55 9.32
CA ASN A 541 30.86 9.84 9.05
C ASN A 541 31.30 9.09 10.32
N ILE A 542 31.74 7.84 10.14
CA ILE A 542 32.24 7.01 11.23
C ILE A 542 33.55 6.36 10.80
N LYS A 543 34.59 6.54 11.62
CA LYS A 543 35.84 5.77 11.50
C LYS A 543 35.75 4.57 12.44
N VAL A 544 36.16 3.41 11.94
CA VAL A 544 36.22 2.15 12.68
C VAL A 544 37.65 1.63 12.61
N GLU A 545 38.19 1.24 13.76
CA GLU A 545 39.47 0.52 13.84
C GLU A 545 39.20 -0.90 14.31
N VAL A 546 39.72 -1.90 13.57
CA VAL A 546 39.60 -3.33 13.89
C VAL A 546 41.00 -3.93 13.91
N ASP A 547 41.51 -4.31 15.09
CA ASP A 547 42.89 -4.80 15.28
C ASP A 547 43.94 -3.90 14.59
N GLY A 548 43.78 -2.58 14.72
CA GLY A 548 44.65 -1.58 14.11
C GLY A 548 44.46 -1.35 12.59
N SER A 549 43.51 -2.05 11.95
CA SER A 549 43.10 -1.77 10.58
C SER A 549 41.97 -0.74 10.54
N GLU A 550 42.22 0.38 9.85
CA GLU A 550 41.25 1.48 9.74
C GLU A 550 40.27 1.26 8.58
N LEU A 551 38.98 1.45 8.86
CA LEU A 551 37.87 1.49 7.92
C LEU A 551 37.10 2.81 8.10
N ASN A 552 36.58 3.37 7.02
CA ASN A 552 35.83 4.61 7.03
C ASN A 552 34.46 4.38 6.39
N PHE A 553 33.41 4.67 7.15
CA PHE A 553 32.03 4.45 6.74
C PHE A 553 31.20 5.73 6.80
N GLN A 554 30.06 5.69 6.11
CA GLN A 554 29.08 6.75 6.07
C GLN A 554 27.69 6.17 6.33
N ILE A 555 27.00 6.71 7.32
CA ILE A 555 25.58 6.43 7.55
C ILE A 555 24.79 7.52 6.84
N ARG A 556 23.89 7.13 5.94
CA ARG A 556 22.88 8.04 5.38
C ARG A 556 21.76 8.18 6.40
N VAL A 557 21.41 9.40 6.76
CA VAL A 557 20.40 9.70 7.78
C VAL A 557 19.23 10.42 7.13
N SER A 558 18.04 9.83 7.22
CA SER A 558 16.79 10.41 6.72
C SER A 558 16.37 11.61 7.57
N ALA A 559 15.87 12.67 6.93
CA ALA A 559 15.17 13.72 7.65
C ALA A 559 13.91 13.18 8.36
N LYS A 560 13.63 13.69 9.57
CA LYS A 560 12.42 13.39 10.34
C LYS A 560 11.32 14.45 10.19
#